data_AF-A0A261D9H9-F1
#
_entry.id   AF-A0A261D9H9-F1
#
_cell.length_a   1.000
_cell.length_b   1.000
_cell.length_c   1.000
_cell.angle_alpha   90.00
_cell.angle_beta   90.00
_cell.angle_gamma   90.00
#
_symmetry.space_group_name_H-M   'P 1'
#
loop_
_entity.id
_entity.type
_entity.pdbx_description
1 polymer ?
#
loop_
_entity_poly.entity_id
_entity_poly.type
_entity_poly.pdbx_seq_one_letter_code
_entity_poly.pdbx_strand_id
1 'polypeptide(L)' 'MHWNDVDEIAMSLEENYPDEDISELTLKDLEDLIKSLSDFDDHEIEPNKEVLKEILEAWREMKDGHFEN' A
#
# COMPACT_ATOMS: atom_id res chain seq x y z
N MET A 1 9.88 3.07 7.35
CA MET A 1 8.52 3.55 6.98
C MET A 1 7.53 3.18 8.07
N HIS A 2 6.58 4.08 8.39
CA HIS A 2 5.50 3.84 9.37
C HIS A 2 4.16 3.71 8.66
N TRP A 3 3.18 3.06 9.31
CA TRP A 3 1.82 2.96 8.77
C TRP A 3 1.25 4.33 8.34
N ASN A 4 1.54 5.38 9.11
CA ASN A 4 1.01 6.73 8.85
C ASN A 4 1.61 7.40 7.59
N ASP A 5 2.67 6.84 7.00
CA ASP A 5 3.33 7.34 5.79
C ASP A 5 2.69 6.74 4.54
N VAL A 6 1.41 7.08 4.31
CA VAL A 6 0.54 6.51 3.26
C VAL A 6 1.15 6.62 1.86
N ASP A 7 1.60 7.82 1.49
CA ASP A 7 2.24 8.10 0.19
C ASP A 7 3.54 7.31 -0.01
N GLU A 8 4.40 7.25 1.02
CA GLU A 8 5.67 6.51 0.90
C GLU A 8 5.42 5.02 0.72
N ILE A 9 4.49 4.45 1.49
CA ILE A 9 4.12 3.04 1.37
C ILE A 9 3.55 2.75 -0.02
N ALA A 10 2.61 3.57 -0.50
CA ALA A 10 2.02 3.41 -1.84
C ALA A 10 3.08 3.46 -2.94
N MET A 11 4.04 4.40 -2.87
CA MET A 11 5.16 4.45 -3.82
C MET A 11 6.05 3.21 -3.75
N SER A 12 6.43 2.74 -2.56
CA SER A 12 7.25 1.52 -2.43
C SER A 12 6.53 0.28 -2.92
N LEU A 13 5.22 0.19 -2.70
CA LEU A 13 4.39 -0.89 -3.21
C LEU A 13 4.31 -0.84 -4.74
N GLU A 14 4.13 0.33 -5.35
CA GLU A 14 4.14 0.48 -6.80
C GLU A 14 5.51 0.16 -7.42
N GLU A 15 6.61 0.55 -6.77
CA GLU A 15 7.97 0.25 -7.24
C GLU A 15 8.32 -1.24 -7.15
N ASN A 16 7.86 -1.93 -6.10
CA ASN A 16 8.14 -3.37 -5.91
C ASN A 16 7.12 -4.27 -6.62
N TYR A 17 5.86 -3.82 -6.72
CA TYR A 17 4.73 -4.57 -7.24
C TYR A 17 3.93 -3.76 -8.29
N PRO A 18 4.57 -3.32 -9.39
CA PRO A 18 3.91 -2.52 -10.43
C PRO A 18 2.81 -3.29 -11.17
N ASP A 19 2.94 -4.62 -11.28
CA ASP A 19 1.97 -5.51 -11.94
C ASP A 19 0.89 -6.06 -10.99
N GLU A 20 0.91 -5.73 -9.69
CA GLU A 20 -0.12 -6.20 -8.75
C GLU A 20 -1.45 -5.48 -8.96
N ASP A 21 -2.55 -6.21 -8.92
CA ASP A 21 -3.88 -5.66 -9.18
C ASP A 21 -4.53 -5.15 -7.88
N ILE A 22 -4.31 -3.87 -7.58
CA ILE A 22 -4.79 -3.22 -6.35
C ILE A 22 -6.31 -3.24 -6.23
N SER A 23 -7.02 -3.30 -7.36
CA SER A 23 -8.48 -3.36 -7.38
C SER A 23 -9.03 -4.66 -6.79
N GLU A 24 -8.27 -5.75 -6.85
CA GLU A 24 -8.61 -7.04 -6.25
C GLU A 24 -7.91 -7.28 -4.90
N LEU A 25 -6.96 -6.42 -4.50
CA LEU A 25 -6.25 -6.53 -3.23
C LEU A 25 -7.19 -6.32 -2.02
N THR A 26 -7.06 -7.21 -1.04
CA THR A 26 -7.73 -7.04 0.25
C THR A 26 -6.82 -6.33 1.25
N LEU A 27 -7.40 -5.75 2.31
CA LEU A 27 -6.62 -5.14 3.40
C LEU A 27 -5.60 -6.11 4.01
N LYS A 28 -5.88 -7.42 3.96
CA LYS A 28 -4.98 -8.45 4.48
C LYS A 28 -3.81 -8.72 3.55
N ASP A 29 -4.05 -8.75 2.24
CA ASP A 29 -2.99 -8.90 1.23
C ASP A 29 -2.10 -7.65 1.23
N LEU A 30 -2.69 -6.45 1.29
CA LEU A 30 -1.96 -5.19 1.42
C LEU A 30 -1.06 -5.19 2.67
N GLU A 31 -1.60 -5.64 3.82
CA GLU A 31 -0.81 -5.75 5.05
C GLU A 31 0.38 -6.70 4.89
N ASP A 32 0.21 -7.83 4.21
CA ASP A 32 1.28 -8.80 3.95
C ASP A 32 2.36 -8.23 3.02
N LEU A 33 1.96 -7.52 1.96
CA LEU A 33 2.87 -6.83 1.05
C LEU A 33 3.70 -5.77 1.78
N ILE A 34 3.07 -4.97 2.64
CA ILE A 34 3.73 -3.93 3.42
C ILE A 34 4.71 -4.56 4.43
N LYS A 35 4.31 -5.64 5.10
CA LYS A 35 5.19 -6.42 5.99
C LYS A 35 6.32 -7.13 5.24
N SER A 36 6.20 -7.31 3.93
CA SER A 36 7.25 -7.86 3.07
C SER A 36 8.26 -6.80 2.64
N LEU A 37 7.91 -5.49 2.74
CA LEU A 37 8.85 -4.40 2.47
C LEU A 37 9.97 -4.40 3.51
N SER A 38 11.22 -4.51 3.06
CA SER A 38 12.39 -4.50 3.95
C SER A 38 12.66 -3.15 4.61
N ASP A 39 11.99 -2.08 4.16
CA ASP A 39 12.11 -0.71 4.67
C ASP A 39 10.98 -0.34 5.67
N PHE A 40 10.11 -1.31 5.98
CA PHE A 40 9.05 -1.13 6.95
C PHE A 40 9.60 -1.39 8.36
N ASP A 41 9.38 -0.45 9.29
CA ASP A 41 9.92 -0.54 10.67
C ASP A 41 8.81 -0.93 11.68
N ASP A 42 7.56 -0.61 11.34
CA ASP A 42 6.36 -0.82 12.17
C ASP A 42 5.80 -2.26 12.11
N HIS A 43 6.67 -3.27 12.05
CA HIS A 43 6.27 -4.68 12.01
C HIS A 43 5.57 -5.14 13.31
N GLU A 44 5.86 -4.49 14.44
CA GLU A 44 5.29 -4.80 15.76
C GLU A 44 4.00 -4.03 16.08
N ILE A 45 3.63 -3.02 15.28
CA ILE A 45 2.41 -2.23 15.52
C ILE A 45 1.25 -2.80 14.70
N GLU A 46 0.12 -3.07 15.37
CA GLU A 46 -1.11 -3.44 14.67
C GLU A 46 -1.55 -2.29 13.76
N PRO A 47 -1.68 -2.52 12.44
CA PRO A 47 -2.16 -1.49 11.54
C PRO A 47 -3.55 -1.04 11.94
N ASN A 48 -3.74 0.28 11.99
CA ASN A 48 -5.09 0.82 12.01
C ASN A 48 -5.75 0.51 10.68
N LYS A 49 -6.93 -0.11 10.73
CA LYS A 49 -7.71 -0.43 9.52
C LYS A 49 -8.09 0.80 8.69
N GLU A 50 -8.08 1.98 9.32
CA GLU A 50 -8.27 3.27 8.65
C GLU A 50 -7.08 3.59 7.74
N VAL A 51 -5.87 3.51 8.31
CA VAL A 51 -4.62 3.75 7.58
C VAL A 51 -4.41 2.75 6.44
N LEU A 52 -4.70 1.46 6.64
CA LEU A 52 -4.66 0.47 5.55
C LEU A 52 -5.59 0.82 4.39
N LYS A 53 -6.77 1.38 4.69
CA LYS A 53 -7.68 1.84 3.64
C LYS A 53 -7.14 3.06 2.92
N GLU A 54 -6.56 4.02 3.65
CA GLU A 54 -5.92 5.19 3.04
C GLU A 54 -4.78 4.78 2.09
N ILE A 55 -3.93 3.83 2.48
CA ILE A 55 -2.87 3.29 1.62
C ILE A 55 -3.46 2.61 0.38
N LEU A 56 -4.50 1.80 0.56
CA LEU A 56 -5.16 1.12 -0.55
C LEU A 56 -5.77 2.11 -1.54
N GLU A 57 -6.45 3.15 -1.03
CA GLU A 57 -7.06 4.19 -1.86
C GLU A 57 -5.99 5.02 -2.57
N ALA A 58 -4.95 5.49 -1.87
CA ALA A 58 -3.86 6.27 -2.47
C ALA A 58 -3.12 5.48 -3.57
N TRP A 59 -2.79 4.21 -3.31
CA TRP A 59 -2.12 3.37 -4.30
C TRP A 59 -3.04 3.08 -5.50
N ARG A 60 -4.33 2.83 -5.25
CA ARG A 60 -5.32 2.64 -6.32
C ARG A 60 -5.50 3.90 -7.15
N GLU A 61 -5.57 5.08 -6.55
CA GLU A 61 -5.65 6.35 -7.27
C GLU A 61 -4.41 6.60 -8.13
N MET A 62 -3.22 6.23 -7.66
CA MET A 62 -1.99 6.31 -8.47
C MET A 62 -2.06 5.38 -9.69
N LYS A 63 -2.50 4.13 -9.52
CA LYS A 63 -2.53 3.12 -10.59
C LYS A 63 -3.70 3.33 -11.57
N ASP A 64 -4.89 3.60 -11.06
CA ASP A 64 -6.12 3.83 -11.84
C ASP A 64 -6.09 5.20 -12.56
N GLY A 65 -5.49 6.21 -11.92
CA GLY A 65 -5.24 7.53 -12.51
C GLY A 65 -4.33 7.52 -13.75
N HIS A 66 -3.72 6.37 -14.09
CA HIS A 66 -2.96 6.17 -15.32
C HIS A 66 -3.85 5.81 -16.54
N PHE A 67 -5.18 5.71 -16.39
CA PHE A 67 -6.12 5.30 -17.44
C PHE A 67 -7.14 6.35 -17.90
N GLU A 68 -6.90 7.64 -17.68
CA GLU A 68 -7.66 8.69 -18.37
C GLU A 68 -6.73 9.70 -19.08
N ASN A 69 -6.25 9.32 -20.28
CA ASN A 69 -6.28 10.18 -21.48
C ASN A 69 -5.96 9.42 -22.78
#